data_AF-A0A257CVI8-F1
#
_entry.id   AF-A0A257CVI8-F1
#
_cell.length_a   1.000
_cell.length_b   1.000
_cell.length_c   1.000
_cell.angle_alpha   90.00
_cell.angle_beta   90.00
_cell.angle_gamma   90.00
#
_symmetry.space_group_name_H-M   'P 1'
#
loop_
_entity.id
_entity.type
_entity.pdbx_description
1 polymer ?
#
loop_
_entity_poly.entity_id
_entity_poly.type
_entity_poly.pdbx_seq_one_letter_code
_entity_poly.pdbx_strand_id
1 'polypeptide(L)'
;MNRCLSKTSFLTTSRLLRIAAPAALLAGLVLASLGSTAQVVTRPFPPNAVRGILTVTQPPEVLMNGKPDRLSPGSRIRSTNNMLVMSGALMGQGLRVNYTREPNGAIHDVWVLTDDEARQAAPGGH
;
A
#
# COMPACT_ATOMS: atom_id res chain seq x y z
N MET A 1 -39.73 -65.66 -20.61
CA MET A 1 -41.01 -65.02 -20.95
C MET A 1 -40.76 -63.52 -21.09
N ASN A 2 -40.36 -62.94 -22.23
CA ASN A 2 -40.93 -62.89 -23.59
C ASN A 2 -42.28 -62.15 -23.63
N ARG A 3 -42.27 -60.98 -24.29
CA ARG A 3 -43.36 -60.10 -24.81
C ARG A 3 -43.33 -58.71 -24.15
N CYS A 4 -43.52 -57.58 -24.83
CA CYS A 4 -43.68 -57.30 -26.25
C CYS A 4 -43.39 -55.81 -26.49
N LEU A 5 -42.91 -55.50 -27.69
CA LEU A 5 -42.77 -54.16 -28.25
C LEU A 5 -44.10 -53.40 -28.24
N SER A 6 -44.06 -52.11 -27.96
CA SER A 6 -44.90 -51.12 -28.65
C SER A 6 -44.02 -49.97 -29.10
N LYS A 7 -43.78 -49.96 -30.41
CA LYS A 7 -43.01 -48.96 -31.15
C LYS A 7 -44.03 -47.98 -31.71
N THR A 8 -44.19 -46.80 -31.10
CA THR A 8 -45.01 -45.73 -31.67
C THR A 8 -44.09 -44.58 -32.05
N SER A 9 -43.58 -44.68 -33.28
CA SER A 9 -42.93 -43.58 -33.97
C SER A 9 -44.02 -42.65 -34.48
N PHE A 10 -44.15 -41.47 -33.88
CA PHE A 10 -44.69 -40.32 -34.58
C PHE A 10 -43.55 -39.32 -34.75
N LEU A 11 -43.06 -39.28 -35.99
CA LEU A 11 -42.33 -38.14 -36.51
C LEU A 11 -43.23 -36.93 -36.36
N THR A 12 -42.74 -35.82 -35.80
CA THR A 12 -42.67 -34.55 -36.54
C THR A 12 -41.93 -33.49 -35.73
N THR A 13 -40.87 -32.98 -36.36
CA THR A 13 -40.46 -31.57 -36.38
C THR A 13 -40.52 -30.78 -35.07
N SER A 14 -39.35 -30.60 -34.45
CA SER A 14 -38.84 -29.24 -34.38
C SER A 14 -37.34 -29.25 -34.61
N ARG A 15 -36.99 -28.91 -35.87
CA ARG A 15 -35.67 -28.41 -36.23
C ARG A 15 -35.34 -27.24 -35.29
N LEU A 16 -34.04 -27.00 -35.10
CA LEU A 16 -33.42 -25.87 -34.39
C LEU A 16 -33.11 -26.12 -32.91
N LEU A 17 -32.30 -27.14 -32.62
CA LEU A 17 -31.38 -27.05 -31.47
C LEU A 17 -30.03 -27.67 -31.80
N ARG A 18 -29.35 -27.04 -32.76
CA ARG A 18 -27.91 -27.19 -33.04
C ARG A 18 -27.51 -25.76 -33.43
N ILE A 19 -26.83 -24.97 -32.63
CA ILE A 19 -25.41 -25.07 -32.28
C ILE A 19 -25.20 -23.98 -31.21
N ALA A 20 -24.88 -24.31 -29.95
CA ALA A 20 -24.39 -23.32 -28.98
C ALA A 20 -23.82 -24.01 -27.74
N ALA A 21 -22.80 -24.86 -27.89
CA ALA A 21 -22.28 -25.65 -26.77
C ALA A 21 -20.75 -25.65 -26.53
N PRO A 22 -19.93 -24.71 -27.06
CA PRO A 22 -18.57 -24.56 -26.51
C PRO A 22 -18.17 -23.12 -26.16
N ALA A 23 -19.10 -22.17 -26.04
CA ALA A 23 -18.76 -20.77 -25.75
C ALA A 23 -18.91 -20.36 -24.27
N ALA A 24 -19.44 -21.25 -23.41
CA ALA A 24 -19.77 -20.90 -22.03
C ALA A 24 -18.59 -21.04 -21.04
N LEU A 25 -17.53 -21.79 -21.38
CA LEU A 25 -16.42 -22.02 -20.44
C LEU A 25 -15.32 -20.95 -20.47
N LEU A 26 -15.23 -20.13 -21.53
CA LEU A 26 -14.21 -19.08 -21.66
C LEU A 26 -14.63 -17.74 -21.02
N ALA A 27 -15.93 -17.52 -20.78
CA ALA A 27 -16.44 -16.27 -20.22
C ALA A 27 -16.24 -16.15 -18.69
N GLY A 28 -15.99 -17.26 -17.99
CA GLY A 28 -15.85 -17.27 -16.53
C GLY A 28 -14.51 -16.75 -16.00
N LEU A 29 -13.44 -16.77 -16.81
CA LEU A 29 -12.08 -16.47 -16.33
C LEU A 29 -11.73 -14.96 -16.35
N VAL A 30 -12.51 -14.13 -17.04
CA VAL A 30 -12.21 -12.70 -17.24
C VAL A 30 -12.69 -11.81 -16.06
N LEU A 31 -13.56 -12.32 -15.18
CA LEU A 31 -14.13 -11.52 -14.07
C LEU A 31 -13.30 -11.55 -12.78
N ALA A 32 -12.24 -12.34 -12.70
CA ALA A 32 -11.43 -12.48 -11.48
C ALA A 32 -10.34 -11.40 -11.30
N SER A 33 -10.15 -10.50 -12.28
CA SER A 33 -9.11 -9.45 -12.23
C SER A 33 -9.59 -8.11 -11.68
N LEU A 34 -10.68 -8.08 -10.91
CA LEU A 34 -11.11 -6.87 -10.19
C LEU A 34 -9.97 -6.40 -9.28
N GLY A 35 -9.42 -5.23 -9.61
CA GLY A 35 -8.12 -4.75 -9.16
C GLY A 35 -7.95 -4.68 -7.65
N SER A 36 -6.77 -5.11 -7.20
CA SER A 36 -6.30 -4.87 -5.85
C SER A 36 -6.04 -3.38 -5.67
N THR A 37 -7.02 -2.63 -5.13
CA THR A 37 -6.82 -1.24 -4.73
C THR A 37 -5.92 -1.23 -3.50
N ALA A 38 -4.63 -0.92 -3.69
CA ALA A 38 -3.72 -0.65 -2.59
C ALA A 38 -4.31 0.50 -1.74
N GLN A 39 -4.86 0.14 -0.58
CA GLN A 39 -5.41 1.13 0.36
C GLN A 39 -4.22 1.93 0.89
N VAL A 40 -4.10 3.20 0.49
CA VAL A 40 -3.15 4.13 1.09
C VAL A 40 -3.67 4.43 2.50
N VAL A 41 -3.34 3.57 3.45
CA VAL A 41 -3.65 3.77 4.86
C VAL A 41 -2.67 4.82 5.39
N THR A 42 -3.14 6.04 5.59
CA THR A 42 -2.41 7.03 6.38
C THR A 42 -2.20 6.47 7.78
N ARG A 43 -0.95 6.32 8.20
CA ARG A 43 -0.63 5.87 9.57
C ARG A 43 -0.86 7.01 10.56
N PRO A 44 -1.34 6.72 11.79
CA PRO A 44 -1.44 7.73 12.82
C PRO A 44 -0.04 8.20 13.25
N PHE A 45 0.10 9.49 13.51
CA PHE A 45 1.32 10.09 14.06
C PHE A 45 1.10 10.50 15.52
N PRO A 46 2.13 10.43 16.38
CA PRO A 46 2.05 10.97 17.72
C PRO A 46 1.73 12.47 17.72
N PRO A 47 0.99 13.00 18.71
CA PRO A 47 0.59 14.40 18.74
C PRO A 47 1.77 15.37 18.95
N ASN A 48 2.87 14.89 19.51
CA ASN A 48 4.12 15.65 19.70
C ASN A 48 5.09 15.54 18.52
N ALA A 49 4.71 14.88 17.42
CA ALA A 49 5.52 14.85 16.22
C ALA A 49 5.48 16.20 15.53
N VAL A 50 6.62 16.65 15.00
CA VAL A 50 6.79 17.90 14.28
C VAL A 50 7.18 17.60 12.84
N ARG A 51 6.78 18.44 11.89
CA ARG A 51 7.13 18.30 10.47
C ARG A 51 8.41 19.04 10.11
N GLY A 52 9.24 18.44 9.27
CA GLY A 52 10.45 19.07 8.75
C GLY A 52 11.05 18.34 7.54
N ILE A 53 12.17 18.89 7.06
CA ILE A 53 13.02 18.28 6.04
C ILE A 53 14.26 17.73 6.72
N LEU A 54 14.42 16.41 6.67
CA LEU A 54 15.61 15.73 7.16
C LEU A 54 16.59 15.54 6.02
N THR A 55 17.85 15.91 6.23
CA THR A 55 18.95 15.52 5.35
C THR A 55 20.01 14.82 6.18
N VAL A 56 20.28 13.55 5.89
CA VAL A 56 21.33 12.82 6.59
C VAL A 56 22.67 13.19 5.96
N THR A 57 23.58 13.78 6.75
CA THR A 57 24.93 14.13 6.28
C THR A 57 25.93 13.04 6.64
N GLN A 58 26.02 12.71 7.92
CA GLN A 58 26.87 11.64 8.43
C GLN A 58 26.31 11.17 9.79
N PRO A 59 25.62 10.02 9.87
CA PRO A 59 25.03 9.54 11.11
C PRO A 59 26.05 9.53 12.25
N PRO A 60 25.66 10.00 13.45
CA PRO A 60 24.32 10.46 13.82
C PRO A 60 24.02 11.93 13.48
N GLU A 61 24.96 12.66 12.87
CA GLU A 61 24.77 14.06 12.45
C GLU A 61 23.86 14.15 11.22
N VAL A 62 22.92 15.10 11.29
CA VAL A 62 21.93 15.37 10.26
C VAL A 62 21.70 16.87 10.14
N LEU A 63 20.99 17.27 9.09
CA LEU A 63 20.42 18.61 8.97
C LEU A 63 18.90 18.50 9.10
N MET A 64 18.33 19.28 10.00
CA MET A 64 16.89 19.47 10.13
C MET A 64 16.53 20.86 9.60
N ASN A 65 15.77 20.91 8.51
CA ASN A 65 15.45 22.16 7.80
C ASN A 65 16.72 22.98 7.45
N GLY A 66 17.81 22.30 7.08
CA GLY A 66 19.10 22.92 6.77
C GLY A 66 19.95 23.34 7.97
N LYS A 67 19.47 23.17 9.20
CA LYS A 67 20.24 23.46 10.43
C LYS A 67 20.89 22.19 10.99
N PRO A 68 22.13 22.26 11.51
CA PRO A 68 22.77 21.13 12.17
C PRO A 68 21.92 20.58 13.31
N ASP A 69 21.76 19.25 13.32
CA ASP A 69 21.00 18.51 14.32
C ASP A 69 21.57 17.09 14.45
N ARG A 70 21.04 16.28 15.36
CA ARG A 70 21.56 14.94 15.63
C ARG A 70 20.45 13.94 15.93
N LEU A 71 20.61 12.74 15.38
CA LEU A 71 19.82 11.57 15.72
C LEU A 71 20.19 11.07 17.13
N SER A 72 19.18 10.66 17.90
CA SER A 72 19.39 10.00 19.18
C SER A 72 20.05 8.63 18.97
N PRO A 73 20.75 8.08 20.00
CA PRO A 73 21.35 6.75 19.92
C PRO A 73 20.32 5.63 19.64
N GLY A 74 19.06 5.84 20.03
CA GLY A 74 17.95 4.91 19.82
C GLY A 74 17.03 5.28 18.66
N SER A 75 17.47 6.16 17.76
CA SER A 75 16.60 6.72 16.73
C SER A 75 16.06 5.66 15.75
N ARG A 76 14.82 5.85 15.31
CA ARG A 76 14.11 4.94 14.42
C ARG A 76 13.58 5.70 13.23
N ILE A 77 14.05 5.35 12.04
CA ILE A 77 13.58 5.97 10.79
C ILE A 77 12.66 4.99 10.08
N ARG A 78 11.41 5.38 9.85
CA ARG A 78 10.41 4.61 9.11
C ARG A 78 10.23 5.20 7.72
N SER A 79 10.25 4.35 6.69
CA SER A 79 9.97 4.75 5.31
C SER A 79 8.50 5.10 5.11
N THR A 80 8.18 5.53 3.89
CA THR A 80 6.80 5.71 3.42
C THR A 80 5.95 4.46 3.62
N ASN A 81 6.52 3.26 3.44
CA ASN A 81 5.87 1.97 3.67
C ASN A 81 5.90 1.52 5.14
N ASN A 82 6.20 2.42 6.09
CA ASN A 82 6.29 2.14 7.53
C ASN A 82 7.35 1.10 7.93
N MET A 83 8.32 0.81 7.04
CA MET A 83 9.44 -0.11 7.30
C MET A 83 10.61 0.64 7.91
N LEU A 84 11.35 0.01 8.83
CA LEU A 84 12.58 0.61 9.37
C LEU A 84 13.65 0.71 8.28
N VAL A 85 14.30 1.88 8.21
CA VAL A 85 15.39 2.16 7.29
C VAL A 85 16.59 2.67 8.06
N MET A 86 17.77 2.24 7.64
CA MET A 86 19.03 2.68 8.22
C MET A 86 19.32 4.13 7.79
N SER A 87 19.74 4.99 8.73
CA SER A 87 20.11 6.38 8.42
C SER A 87 21.18 6.50 7.34
N GLY A 88 22.15 5.58 7.31
CA GLY A 88 23.19 5.53 6.27
C GLY A 88 22.66 5.30 4.85
N ALA A 89 21.46 4.72 4.68
CA ALA A 89 20.84 4.54 3.36
C ALA A 89 20.18 5.83 2.82
N LEU A 90 20.01 6.84 3.67
CA LEU A 90 19.29 8.10 3.38
C LEU A 90 20.24 9.30 3.25
N MET A 91 21.54 9.04 3.18
CA MET A 91 22.60 10.05 3.07
C MET A 91 22.40 10.95 1.86
N GLY A 92 22.50 12.26 2.07
CA GLY A 92 22.39 13.27 1.01
C GLY A 92 20.96 13.51 0.49
N GLN A 93 19.94 12.82 1.01
CA GLN A 93 18.56 12.98 0.57
C GLN A 93 17.81 14.00 1.45
N GLY A 94 17.14 14.97 0.84
CA GLY A 94 16.24 15.90 1.52
C GLY A 94 14.83 15.32 1.63
N LEU A 95 14.52 14.63 2.73
CA LEU A 95 13.27 13.91 2.92
C LEU A 95 12.28 14.72 3.75
N ARG A 96 11.02 14.81 3.30
CA ARG A 96 9.92 15.30 4.15
C ARG A 96 9.62 14.26 5.21
N VAL A 97 9.72 14.65 6.46
CA VAL A 97 9.52 13.77 7.60
C VAL A 97 8.61 14.42 8.65
N ASN A 98 7.86 13.58 9.37
CA ASN A 98 7.45 13.91 10.72
C ASN A 98 8.48 13.30 11.68
N TYR A 99 8.76 13.95 12.80
CA TYR A 99 9.74 13.48 13.77
C TYR A 99 9.39 13.89 15.19
N THR A 100 9.84 13.13 16.18
CA THR A 100 9.78 13.49 17.60
C THR A 100 11.19 13.78 18.13
N ARG A 101 11.26 14.47 19.27
CA ARG A 101 12.51 14.72 19.99
C ARG A 101 12.45 14.10 21.38
N GLU A 102 13.61 13.67 21.86
CA GLU A 102 13.83 13.34 23.27
C GLU A 102 13.94 14.61 24.13
N PRO A 103 13.85 14.51 25.47
CA PRO A 103 14.06 15.65 26.36
C PRO A 103 15.43 16.35 26.21
N ASN A 104 16.45 15.63 25.72
CA ASN A 104 17.77 16.19 25.44
C ASN A 104 17.82 16.98 24.10
N GLY A 105 16.71 17.04 23.35
CA GLY A 105 16.60 17.72 22.07
C GLY A 105 16.96 16.89 20.84
N ALA A 106 17.53 15.69 20.99
CA ALA A 106 17.89 14.82 19.87
C ALA A 106 16.66 14.22 19.18
N ILE A 107 16.77 13.96 17.88
CA ILE A 107 15.70 13.39 17.06
C ILE A 107 15.55 11.90 17.36
N HIS A 108 14.35 11.45 17.77
CA HIS A 108 14.10 10.07 18.21
C HIS A 108 13.39 9.23 17.15
N ASP A 109 12.08 9.40 16.97
CA ASP A 109 11.35 8.73 15.91
C ASP A 109 11.27 9.65 14.68
N VAL A 110 11.44 9.07 13.50
CA VAL A 110 11.35 9.75 12.22
C VAL A 110 10.45 8.92 11.31
N TRP A 111 9.55 9.59 10.62
CA TRP A 111 8.64 9.00 9.65
C TRP A 111 8.76 9.74 8.32
N VAL A 112 9.27 9.07 7.29
CA VAL A 112 9.31 9.60 5.92
C VAL A 112 7.90 9.63 5.35
N LEU A 113 7.49 10.81 4.92
CA LEU A 113 6.13 11.07 4.47
C LEU A 113 5.97 10.73 2.99
N THR A 114 4.85 10.12 2.67
CA THR A 114 4.30 10.10 1.31
C THR A 114 3.81 11.49 0.93
N ASP A 115 3.56 11.71 -0.36
CA ASP A 115 3.04 12.99 -0.82
C ASP A 115 1.64 13.30 -0.26
N ASP A 116 0.81 12.26 -0.05
CA ASP A 116 -0.50 12.40 0.57
C ASP A 116 -0.40 12.85 2.04
N GLU A 117 0.43 12.18 2.83
CA GLU A 117 0.69 12.54 4.24
C GLU A 117 1.31 13.94 4.36
N ALA A 118 2.13 14.36 3.39
CA ALA A 118 2.73 15.69 3.37
C ALA A 118 1.72 16.81 3.10
N ARG A 119 0.57 16.51 2.46
CA ARG A 119 -0.53 17.47 2.23
C ARG A 119 -1.45 17.61 3.43
N GLN A 120 -1.52 16.60 4.28
CA GLN A 120 -2.29 16.64 5.52
C GLN A 120 -1.67 17.63 6.51
N ALA A 121 -2.47 18.16 7.43
CA ALA A 121 -1.98 19.02 8.51
C ALA A 121 -0.85 18.32 9.29
N ALA A 122 0.14 19.09 9.73
CA ALA A 122 1.20 18.54 10.56
C ALA A 122 0.61 18.08 11.89
N PRO A 123 0.99 16.89 12.40
CA PRO A 123 0.72 16.56 13.79
C PRO A 123 1.31 17.66 14.70
N GLY A 124 0.60 18.03 15.76
CA GLY A 124 1.06 19.06 16.72
C GLY A 124 0.99 20.52 16.25
N GLY A 125 0.46 20.81 15.04
CA GLY A 125 0.18 22.16 14.58
C GLY A 125 -1.27 22.56 14.81
N HIS A 126 -1.52 23.39 15.83
CA HIS A 126 -2.71 24.23 15.94
C HIS A 126 -2.31 25.69 15.76
#